data_AF-A0A6J6SN37-F1
#
_entry.id   AF-A0A6J6SN37-F1
#
_cell.length_a   1.000
_cell.length_b   1.000
_cell.length_c   1.000
_cell.angle_alpha   90.00
_cell.angle_beta   90.00
_cell.angle_gamma   90.00
#
_symmetry.space_group_name_H-M   'P 1'
#
loop_
_entity.id
_entity.type
_entity.pdbx_description
1 polymer ?
#
loop_
_entity_poly.entity_id
_entity_poly.type
_entity_poly.pdbx_seq_one_letter_code
_entity_poly.pdbx_strand_id
1 'polypeptide(L)' 'MSLDNDTATQAIEAYFGSSVLTDEPTWTSVVLAEATKSFDSADELVAALDLMNLRAETGPAA' A
#
# COMPACT_ATOMS: atom_id res chain seq x y z
N MET A 1 9.86 10.84 12.06
CA MET A 1 9.41 11.61 10.87
C MET A 1 8.18 10.88 10.41
N SER A 2 7.07 11.57 10.12
CA SER A 2 5.84 10.91 9.66
C SER A 2 6.01 10.51 8.20
N LEU A 3 5.41 9.40 7.79
CA LEU A 3 5.34 9.00 6.38
C LEU A 3 4.56 10.05 5.57
N ASP A 4 5.11 10.48 4.43
CA ASP A 4 4.42 11.37 3.49
C ASP A 4 3.63 10.58 2.42
N ASN A 5 2.69 11.27 1.76
CA ASN A 5 1.81 10.65 0.77
C ASN A 5 2.56 10.13 -0.46
N ASP A 6 3.64 10.79 -0.88
CA ASP A 6 4.39 10.38 -2.08
C ASP A 6 5.12 9.07 -1.81
N THR A 7 5.78 8.97 -0.65
CA THR A 7 6.48 7.78 -0.19
C THR A 7 5.49 6.63 0.10
N ALA A 8 4.33 6.92 0.72
CA ALA A 8 3.29 5.93 0.91
C ALA A 8 2.73 5.40 -0.41
N THR A 9 2.52 6.28 -1.40
CA THR A 9 2.06 5.89 -2.74
C THR A 9 3.05 4.96 -3.42
N GLN A 10 4.34 5.31 -3.42
CA GLN A 10 5.39 4.47 -3.99
C GLN A 10 5.47 3.10 -3.30
N ALA A 11 5.32 3.05 -1.97
CA ALA A 11 5.34 1.79 -1.22
C ALA A 11 4.13 0.89 -1.57
N ILE A 12 2.94 1.47 -1.71
CA ILE A 12 1.73 0.75 -2.10
C ILE A 12 1.83 0.25 -3.54
N GLU A 13 2.30 1.08 -4.48
CA GLU A 13 2.56 0.67 -5.87
C GLU A 13 3.59 -0.45 -5.95
N ALA A 14 4.65 -0.39 -5.14
CA ALA A 14 5.67 -1.44 -5.10
C ALA A 14 5.13 -2.76 -4.53
N TYR A 15 4.21 -2.70 -3.56
CA TYR A 15 3.66 -3.89 -2.90
C TYR A 15 2.56 -4.57 -3.73
N PHE A 16 1.64 -3.80 -4.31
CA PHE A 16 0.46 -4.32 -5.03
C PHE A 16 0.59 -4.24 -6.55
N GLY A 17 1.56 -3.50 -7.07
CA GLY A 17 1.67 -3.13 -8.48
C GLY A 17 1.01 -1.77 -8.77
N SER A 18 1.57 -1.01 -9.72
CA SER A 18 1.10 0.35 -10.04
C SER A 18 -0.35 0.44 -10.53
N SER A 19 -0.94 -0.66 -11.01
CA SER A 19 -2.35 -0.67 -11.45
C SER A 19 -3.33 -0.58 -10.27
N VAL A 20 -2.91 -0.85 -9.03
CA VAL A 20 -3.80 -0.81 -7.86
C VAL A 20 -4.41 0.59 -7.64
N LEU A 21 -3.68 1.65 -8.02
CA LEU A 21 -4.17 3.03 -7.91
C LEU A 21 -5.37 3.30 -8.84
N THR A 22 -5.45 2.58 -9.96
CA THR A 22 -6.52 2.73 -10.95
C THR A 22 -7.60 1.67 -10.81
N ASP A 23 -7.21 0.44 -10.44
CA ASP A 23 -8.10 -0.70 -10.31
C ASP A 23 -8.92 -0.60 -9.01
N GLU A 24 -8.29 -0.12 -7.93
CA GLU A 24 -8.87 -0.02 -6.59
C GLU A 24 -8.70 1.39 -5.98
N PRO A 25 -9.20 2.46 -6.64
CA PRO A 25 -8.91 3.84 -6.27
C PRO A 25 -9.49 4.22 -4.90
N THR A 26 -10.65 3.69 -4.54
CA THR A 26 -11.31 3.96 -3.26
C THR A 26 -10.56 3.32 -2.10
N TRP A 27 -10.20 2.04 -2.23
CA TRP A 27 -9.44 1.33 -1.22
C TRP A 27 -8.05 1.95 -1.04
N THR A 28 -7.34 2.23 -2.13
CA THR A 28 -6.00 2.82 -2.06
C THR A 28 -6.01 4.20 -1.42
N SER A 29 -7.03 5.03 -1.71
CA SER A 29 -7.20 6.34 -1.07
C SER A 29 -7.38 6.23 0.45
N VAL A 30 -8.10 5.22 0.94
CA VAL A 30 -8.28 4.98 2.38
C VAL A 30 -6.97 4.54 3.02
N VAL A 31 -6.23 3.63 2.37
CA VAL A 31 -4.93 3.16 2.86
C VAL A 31 -3.94 4.32 2.95
N LEU A 32 -3.83 5.17 1.92
CA LEU A 32 -2.97 6.35 1.92
C LEU A 32 -3.31 7.34 3.04
N ALA A 33 -4.60 7.62 3.21
CA ALA A 33 -5.08 8.55 4.23
C ALA A 33 -4.78 8.05 5.65
N GLU A 34 -4.73 6.73 5.87
CA GLU A 34 -4.43 6.16 7.18
C GLU A 34 -2.94 5.91 7.37
N ALA A 35 -2.21 5.53 6.31
CA ALA A 35 -0.78 5.25 6.36
C ALA A 35 0.03 6.45 6.87
N THR A 36 -0.29 7.66 6.39
CA THR A 36 0.40 8.89 6.80
C THR A 36 0.09 9.32 8.24
N LYS A 37 -0.93 8.75 8.88
CA LYS A 37 -1.27 8.98 10.29
C LYS A 37 -0.72 7.91 11.21
N SER A 38 -0.61 6.68 10.71
CA SER A 38 -0.31 5.49 11.52
C SER A 38 1.13 5.04 11.45
N PHE A 39 1.89 5.45 10.42
CA PHE A 39 3.26 4.98 10.20
C PHE A 39 4.24 6.14 10.05
N ASP A 40 5.45 5.93 10.55
CA ASP A 40 6.56 6.87 10.43
C ASP A 40 7.44 6.57 9.20
N SER A 41 7.29 5.40 8.57
CA SER A 41 8.10 5.00 7.41
C SER A 41 7.40 4.04 6.46
N ALA A 42 7.94 3.92 5.24
CA ALA A 42 7.47 2.98 4.24
C ALA A 42 7.63 1.53 4.70
N ASP A 43 8.71 1.21 5.42
CA ASP A 43 8.98 -0.14 5.91
C ASP A 43 7.92 -0.60 6.92
N GLU A 44 7.47 0.31 7.80
CA GLU A 44 6.38 0.02 8.74
C GLU A 44 5.05 -0.21 8.04
N LEU A 45 4.75 0.61 7.02
CA LEU A 45 3.57 0.42 6.17
C LEU A 45 3.62 -0.95 5.47
N VAL A 46 4.74 -1.31 4.84
CA VAL A 46 4.90 -2.60 4.16
C VAL A 46 4.77 -3.76 5.14
N ALA A 47 5.38 -3.68 6.32
CA ALA A 47 5.25 -4.69 7.36
C ALA A 47 3.79 -4.85 7.83
N ALA A 48 3.03 -3.76 7.92
CA ALA A 48 1.60 -3.81 8.25
C ALA A 48 0.78 -4.47 7.13
N LEU A 49 1.07 -4.14 5.85
CA LEU A 49 0.42 -4.77 4.69
C LEU A 49 0.70 -6.28 4.62
N ASP A 50 1.93 -6.69 4.94
CA ASP A 50 2.33 -8.09 5.06
C ASP A 50 1.56 -8.82 6.17
N LEU A 51 1.40 -8.19 7.34
CA LEU A 51 0.64 -8.76 8.46
C LEU A 51 -0.84 -8.95 8.14
N MET A 52 -1.42 -8.05 7.34
CA MET A 52 -2.81 -8.18 6.87
C MET A 52 -2.98 -9.26 5.80
N ASN A 53 -1.87 -9.87 5.35
CA ASN A 53 -1.82 -10.87 4.29
C ASN A 53 -2.57 -10.45 3.02
N LEU A 54 -2.56 -9.14 2.74
CA LEU A 54 -3.28 -8.53 1.62
C LEU A 54 -2.60 -8.79 0.27
N ARG A 55 -1.56 -9.64 0.21
CA ARG A 55 -0.85 -9.92 -1.04
C ARG A 55 -1.87 -10.17 -2.14
N ALA A 56 -1.80 -9.36 -3.19
CA ALA A 56 -2.59 -9.54 -4.40
C ALA A 56 -2.52 -11.02 -4.73
N GLU A 57 -3.68 -11.69 -4.73
CA GLU A 57 -3.74 -13.12 -5.03
C GLU A 57 -2.99 -13.31 -6.33
N THR A 58 -1.81 -13.93 -6.26
CA THR A 58 -1.10 -14.40 -7.45
C THR A 58 -1.87 -15.60 -7.94
N GLY A 59 -3.06 -15.34 -8.49
CA GLY A 59 -3.81 -16.31 -9.25
C GLY A 59 -2.91 -16.88 -10.34
N PRO A 60 -3.00 -18.19 -10.63
CA PRO A 60 -2.09 -18.83 -11.55
C PRO A 60 -2.09 -18.08 -12.89
N ALA A 61 -0.91 -17.69 -13.36
CA ALA A 61 -0.73 -17.25 -14.73
C ALA A 61 -1.26 -18.38 -15.63
N ALA A 62 -2.21 -18.01 -16.49
CA ALA A 62 -2.94 -18.91 -17.39
C ALA A 62 -2.03 -19.82 -18.24
#